data_AF-A0A7R9I6U2-F1
#
_entry.id   AF-A0A7R9I6U2-F1
#
_cell.length_a   1.000
_cell.length_b   1.000
_cell.length_c   1.000
_cell.angle_alpha   90.00
_cell.angle_beta   90.00
_cell.angle_gamma   90.00
#
_symmetry.space_group_name_H-M   'P 1'
#
loop_
_entity.id
_entity.type
_entity.pdbx_description
1 polymer ?
#
loop_
_entity_poly.entity_id
_entity_poly.type
_entity_poly.pdbx_seq_one_letter_code
_entity_poly.pdbx_strand_id
1 'polypeptide(L)'
;MQCFELRIFSSYENGTLSAMYLLIFVFVKSSQWGININFSDVTDINYSPQFLSSFPALSGMLALSFFIHNIIITIMRNNRHHNNNGRDLSIAYLLVTVTYALVGTVFYICFPLAKSCIEDNLLNNFQSWDPMTAVARVFLFFQLVTVYPLLTYMLRVQMFTTLLRSTYPGFYHVLLLNTAIIIVCVMFAIFLPHIGTIIRFTGALSGLVYVFTLPSLLHLASQRKLGKQSWLSILLHLAIIIIGGGNLLAQFFVQDL
;
A
#
# COMPACT_ATOMS: atom_id res chain seq x y z
N MET A 1 5.10 -33.15 6.28
CA MET A 1 4.55 -32.51 5.06
C MET A 1 3.05 -32.17 5.19
N GLN A 2 2.21 -32.93 5.92
CA GLN A 2 0.82 -32.52 6.25
C GLN A 2 0.69 -31.50 7.41
N CYS A 3 1.72 -31.31 8.24
CA CYS A 3 1.68 -30.37 9.39
C CYS A 3 1.91 -28.89 9.00
N PHE A 4 2.34 -28.61 7.77
CA PHE A 4 2.52 -27.23 7.26
C PHE A 4 1.24 -26.67 6.61
N GLU A 5 0.36 -27.56 6.13
CA GLU A 5 -0.90 -27.18 5.48
C GLU A 5 -1.96 -26.65 6.45
N LEU A 6 -1.95 -27.06 7.73
CA LEU A 6 -2.88 -26.52 8.74
C LEU A 6 -2.47 -25.15 9.31
N ARG A 7 -1.20 -24.75 9.20
CA ARG A 7 -0.68 -23.50 9.80
C ARG A 7 -0.86 -22.26 8.91
N ILE A 8 -1.18 -22.45 7.63
CA ILE A 8 -1.47 -21.37 6.66
C ILE A 8 -2.97 -21.04 6.61
N PHE A 9 -3.83 -21.99 7.01
CA PHE A 9 -5.29 -21.83 6.91
C PHE A 9 -5.85 -20.73 7.84
N SER A 10 -5.20 -20.39 8.96
CA SER A 10 -5.66 -19.29 9.82
C SER A 10 -5.22 -17.89 9.36
N SER A 11 -4.24 -17.76 8.45
CA SER A 11 -3.68 -16.45 8.11
C SER A 11 -4.54 -15.66 7.12
N TYR A 12 -5.22 -16.35 6.18
CA TYR A 12 -6.10 -15.70 5.21
C TYR A 12 -7.44 -15.27 5.83
N GLU A 13 -8.03 -16.12 6.67
CA GLU A 13 -9.27 -15.81 7.39
C GLU A 13 -9.08 -14.61 8.32
N ASN A 14 -7.95 -14.53 9.02
CA ASN A 14 -7.67 -13.39 9.90
C ASN A 14 -7.51 -12.07 9.16
N GLY A 15 -6.92 -12.09 7.96
CA GLY A 15 -6.75 -10.89 7.13
C GLY A 15 -8.07 -10.34 6.59
N THR A 16 -8.95 -11.21 6.09
CA THR A 16 -10.27 -10.80 5.58
C THR A 16 -11.20 -10.35 6.70
N LEU A 17 -11.20 -11.05 7.84
CA LEU A 17 -11.96 -10.65 9.03
C LEU A 17 -11.52 -9.28 9.55
N SER A 18 -10.21 -9.02 9.62
CA SER A 18 -9.67 -7.71 10.01
C SER A 18 -10.11 -6.59 9.05
N ALA A 19 -10.00 -6.80 7.74
CA ALA A 19 -10.46 -5.82 6.75
C ALA A 19 -11.97 -5.55 6.81
N MET A 20 -12.79 -6.61 6.94
CA MET A 20 -14.23 -6.48 7.09
C MET A 20 -14.60 -5.76 8.38
N TYR A 21 -13.91 -6.06 9.49
CA TYR A 21 -14.11 -5.37 10.76
C TYR A 21 -13.79 -3.88 10.64
N LEU A 22 -12.69 -3.52 9.97
CA LEU A 22 -12.33 -2.12 9.74
C LEU A 22 -13.35 -1.38 8.87
N LEU A 23 -13.90 -2.02 7.85
CA LEU A 23 -14.98 -1.44 7.05
C LEU A 23 -16.20 -1.13 7.93
N ILE A 24 -16.66 -2.11 8.71
CA ILE A 24 -17.79 -1.95 9.64
C ILE A 24 -17.48 -0.86 10.67
N PHE A 25 -16.26 -0.83 11.19
CA PHE A 25 -15.78 0.18 12.14
C PHE A 25 -15.94 1.60 11.59
N VAL A 26 -15.46 1.85 10.37
CA VAL A 26 -15.58 3.16 9.73
C VAL A 26 -17.04 3.55 9.55
N PHE A 27 -17.89 2.63 9.07
CA PHE A 27 -19.31 2.94 8.90
C PHE A 27 -20.02 3.27 10.21
N VAL A 28 -19.82 2.47 11.26
CA VAL A 28 -20.46 2.68 12.56
C VAL A 28 -20.03 4.03 13.16
N LYS A 29 -18.73 4.33 13.12
CA LYS A 29 -18.20 5.59 13.66
C LYS A 29 -18.65 6.80 12.85
N SER A 30 -18.64 6.70 11.52
CA SER A 30 -19.16 7.76 10.64
C SER A 30 -20.66 7.99 10.86
N SER A 31 -21.46 6.95 11.06
CA SER A 31 -22.88 7.10 11.39
C SER A 31 -23.12 7.76 12.76
N GLN A 32 -22.24 7.56 13.74
CA GLN A 32 -22.34 8.20 15.05
C GLN A 32 -22.00 9.69 15.00
N TRP A 33 -21.03 10.09 14.17
CA TRP A 33 -20.60 11.49 14.07
C TRP A 33 -21.45 12.36 13.14
N GLY A 34 -22.15 11.75 12.17
CA GLY A 34 -22.89 12.50 11.17
C GLY A 34 -21.99 13.17 10.14
N ILE A 35 -22.52 14.15 9.41
CA ILE A 35 -21.80 14.86 8.35
C ILE A 35 -21.20 16.15 8.92
N ASN A 36 -19.87 16.27 8.91
CA ASN A 36 -19.13 17.39 9.49
C ASN A 36 -18.17 17.98 8.45
N ILE A 37 -18.71 18.60 7.39
CA ILE A 37 -17.90 19.21 6.33
C ILE A 37 -18.48 20.56 5.90
N ASN A 38 -17.60 21.56 5.82
CA ASN A 38 -17.92 22.87 5.29
C ASN A 38 -16.89 23.23 4.20
N PHE A 39 -17.38 23.68 3.03
CA PHE A 39 -16.53 24.07 1.90
C PHE A 39 -16.49 25.58 1.67
N SER A 40 -17.36 26.33 2.34
CA SER A 40 -17.63 27.74 2.01
C SER A 40 -17.07 28.69 3.07
N ASP A 41 -17.12 28.31 4.34
CA ASP A 41 -16.66 29.16 5.43
C ASP A 41 -15.26 28.78 5.88
N VAL A 42 -14.27 29.64 5.58
CA VAL A 42 -12.85 29.43 5.92
C VAL A 42 -12.61 29.53 7.43
N THR A 43 -13.53 30.14 8.18
CA THR A 43 -13.41 30.30 9.64
C THR A 43 -14.00 29.13 10.43
N ASP A 44 -14.71 28.22 9.76
CA ASP A 44 -15.28 27.03 10.37
C ASP A 44 -14.16 26.01 10.67
N ILE A 45 -14.24 25.39 11.85
CA ILE A 45 -13.36 24.31 12.28
C ILE A 45 -13.46 23.12 11.31
N ASN A 46 -14.62 22.95 10.66
CA ASN A 46 -14.89 21.91 9.67
C ASN A 46 -14.53 22.31 8.24
N TYR A 47 -13.84 23.43 8.04
CA TYR A 47 -13.43 23.89 6.72
C TYR A 47 -12.44 22.90 6.07
N SER A 48 -12.71 22.55 4.82
CA SER A 48 -11.87 21.67 4.01
C SER A 48 -11.48 22.35 2.69
N PRO A 49 -10.20 22.73 2.49
CA PRO A 49 -9.75 23.23 1.20
C PRO A 49 -9.82 22.11 0.14
N GLN A 50 -10.32 22.42 -1.06
CA GLN A 50 -10.44 21.45 -2.15
C GLN A 50 -9.10 21.09 -2.80
N PHE A 51 -8.15 22.02 -2.76
CA PHE A 51 -6.81 21.83 -3.33
C PHE A 51 -5.75 22.16 -2.28
N LEU A 52 -4.87 21.20 -2.04
CA LEU A 52 -3.74 21.31 -1.12
C LEU A 52 -2.46 21.02 -1.89
N SER A 53 -1.41 21.79 -1.60
CA SER A 53 -0.06 21.57 -2.18
C SER A 53 0.54 20.23 -1.77
N SER A 54 0.05 19.62 -0.67
CA SER A 54 0.44 18.30 -0.19
C SER A 54 -0.21 17.13 -0.93
N PHE A 55 -0.97 17.38 -2.01
CA PHE A 55 -1.55 16.31 -2.85
C PHE A 55 -0.54 15.22 -3.31
N PRO A 56 0.77 15.50 -3.52
CA PRO A 56 1.70 14.45 -3.90
C PRO A 56 1.88 13.38 -2.82
N ALA A 57 1.65 13.70 -1.54
CA ALA A 57 1.72 12.70 -0.47
C ALA A 57 0.71 11.57 -0.72
N LEU A 58 -0.50 11.92 -1.20
CA LEU A 58 -1.52 10.95 -1.55
C LEU A 58 -1.09 10.08 -2.74
N SER A 59 -0.51 10.65 -3.79
CA SER A 59 -0.05 9.85 -4.95
C SER A 59 1.08 8.90 -4.58
N GLY A 60 1.98 9.28 -3.67
CA GLY A 60 2.99 8.39 -3.11
C GLY A 60 2.38 7.23 -2.32
N MET A 61 1.41 7.52 -1.44
CA MET A 61 0.73 6.48 -0.68
C MET A 61 -0.07 5.52 -1.56
N LEU A 62 -0.82 6.05 -2.53
CA LEU A 62 -1.59 5.22 -3.47
C LEU A 62 -0.70 4.33 -4.34
N ALA A 63 0.52 4.75 -4.67
CA ALA A 63 1.48 3.91 -5.40
C ALA A 63 1.85 2.64 -4.62
N LEU A 64 1.94 2.71 -3.29
CA LEU A 64 2.12 1.52 -2.45
C LEU A 64 0.82 0.72 -2.31
N SER A 65 -0.32 1.41 -2.13
CA SER A 65 -1.62 0.74 -1.93
C SER A 65 -2.03 -0.12 -3.14
N PHE A 66 -1.71 0.31 -4.36
CA PHE A 66 -1.97 -0.45 -5.59
C PHE A 66 -0.80 -1.35 -6.01
N PHE A 67 0.11 -1.69 -5.08
CA PHE A 67 1.30 -2.45 -5.39
C PHE A 67 1.10 -3.97 -5.32
N ILE A 68 0.76 -4.59 -6.46
CA ILE A 68 0.74 -6.05 -6.62
C ILE A 68 1.60 -6.56 -7.78
N HIS A 69 2.30 -5.64 -8.46
CA HIS A 69 3.01 -5.85 -9.72
C HIS A 69 4.07 -6.97 -9.65
N ASN A 70 4.68 -7.19 -8.47
CA ASN A 70 5.69 -8.23 -8.29
C ASN A 70 5.14 -9.66 -8.24
N ILE A 71 3.88 -9.83 -7.83
CA ILE A 71 3.26 -11.15 -7.62
C ILE A 71 2.13 -11.44 -8.60
N ILE A 72 1.66 -10.43 -9.35
CA ILE A 72 0.49 -10.55 -10.22
C ILE A 72 0.64 -11.64 -11.28
N ILE A 73 1.83 -11.82 -11.87
CA ILE A 73 2.07 -12.85 -12.89
C ILE A 73 1.84 -14.25 -12.31
N THR A 74 2.36 -14.51 -11.10
CA THR A 74 2.20 -15.80 -10.41
C THR A 74 0.75 -16.06 -10.06
N ILE A 75 0.02 -15.04 -9.58
CA ILE A 75 -1.40 -15.16 -9.24
C ILE A 75 -2.22 -15.45 -10.51
N MET A 76 -2.02 -14.69 -11.59
CA MET A 76 -2.77 -14.84 -12.84
C MET A 76 -2.48 -16.16 -13.56
N ARG A 77 -1.28 -16.74 -13.39
CA ARG A 77 -0.94 -18.07 -13.92
C ARG A 77 -1.80 -19.18 -13.31
N ASN A 78 -2.23 -19.01 -12.06
CA ASN A 78 -3.07 -19.98 -11.37
C ASN A 78 -4.56 -19.88 -11.72
N ASN A 79 -4.97 -18.87 -12.50
CA ASN A 79 -6.36 -18.74 -12.93
C ASN A 79 -6.75 -19.89 -13.87
N ARG A 80 -7.94 -20.47 -13.70
CA ARG A 80 -8.42 -21.57 -14.56
C ARG A 80 -8.71 -21.11 -15.98
N HIS A 81 -9.14 -19.86 -16.14
CA HIS A 81 -9.55 -19.29 -17.42
C HIS A 81 -8.68 -18.07 -17.78
N HIS A 82 -7.50 -18.31 -18.36
CA HIS A 82 -6.52 -17.24 -18.65
C HIS A 82 -7.02 -16.14 -19.60
N ASN A 83 -8.01 -16.43 -20.45
CA ASN A 83 -8.61 -15.42 -21.36
C ASN A 83 -9.33 -14.29 -20.58
N ASN A 84 -9.81 -14.58 -19.37
CA ASN A 84 -10.52 -13.60 -18.55
C ASN A 84 -9.58 -12.78 -17.65
N ASN A 85 -8.27 -13.06 -17.65
CA ASN A 85 -7.31 -12.41 -16.74
C ASN A 85 -7.37 -10.88 -16.79
N GLY A 86 -7.48 -10.28 -17.99
CA GLY A 86 -7.57 -8.82 -18.14
C GLY A 86 -8.84 -8.22 -17.53
N ARG A 87 -9.97 -8.94 -17.65
CA ARG A 87 -11.24 -8.54 -17.04
C ARG A 87 -11.19 -8.69 -15.52
N ASP A 88 -10.73 -9.85 -15.04
CA ASP A 88 -10.70 -10.18 -13.62
C ASP A 88 -9.74 -9.22 -12.87
N LEU A 89 -8.61 -8.88 -13.48
CA LEU A 89 -7.67 -7.88 -12.93
C LEU A 89 -8.27 -6.47 -12.88
N SER A 90 -8.96 -6.04 -13.94
CA SER A 90 -9.63 -4.74 -13.99
C SER A 90 -10.72 -4.63 -12.92
N ILE A 91 -11.53 -5.67 -12.75
CA ILE A 91 -12.57 -5.73 -11.71
C ILE A 91 -11.94 -5.68 -10.31
N ALA A 92 -10.84 -6.41 -10.09
CA ALA A 92 -10.13 -6.38 -8.80
C ALA A 92 -9.62 -4.98 -8.45
N TYR A 93 -8.94 -4.29 -9.38
CA TYR A 93 -8.49 -2.92 -9.15
C TYR A 93 -9.64 -1.93 -8.94
N LEU A 94 -10.76 -2.09 -9.67
CA LEU A 94 -11.96 -1.28 -9.46
C LEU A 94 -12.52 -1.47 -8.06
N LEU A 95 -12.67 -2.72 -7.60
CA LEU A 95 -13.15 -3.03 -6.24
C LEU A 95 -12.23 -2.43 -5.17
N VAL A 96 -10.92 -2.60 -5.31
CA VAL A 96 -9.94 -2.00 -4.38
C VAL A 96 -10.07 -0.48 -4.36
N THR A 97 -10.17 0.15 -5.52
CA THR A 97 -10.33 1.62 -5.63
C THR A 97 -11.60 2.09 -4.95
N VAL A 98 -12.73 1.42 -5.18
CA VAL A 98 -14.00 1.73 -4.53
C VAL A 98 -13.89 1.57 -3.01
N THR A 99 -13.26 0.51 -2.52
CA THR A 99 -13.09 0.31 -1.06
C THR A 99 -12.24 1.40 -0.42
N TYR A 100 -11.11 1.78 -1.04
CA TYR A 100 -10.26 2.85 -0.53
C TYR A 100 -10.94 4.22 -0.59
N ALA A 101 -11.60 4.53 -1.70
CA ALA A 101 -12.36 5.77 -1.85
C ALA A 101 -13.51 5.84 -0.85
N LEU A 102 -14.21 4.73 -0.61
CA LEU A 102 -15.30 4.65 0.35
C LEU A 102 -14.81 4.93 1.76
N VAL A 103 -13.76 4.22 2.21
CA VAL A 103 -13.23 4.39 3.58
C VAL A 103 -12.68 5.80 3.77
N GLY A 104 -11.85 6.26 2.83
CA GLY A 104 -11.23 7.58 2.91
C GLY A 104 -12.27 8.71 2.90
N THR A 105 -13.23 8.67 1.98
CA THR A 105 -14.23 9.74 1.82
C THR A 105 -15.22 9.76 2.98
N VAL A 106 -15.76 8.59 3.37
CA VAL A 106 -16.74 8.51 4.46
C VAL A 106 -16.11 8.90 5.81
N PHE A 107 -14.86 8.51 6.05
CA PHE A 107 -14.16 8.95 7.25
C PHE A 107 -13.88 10.46 7.21
N TYR A 108 -13.37 10.98 6.09
CA TYR A 108 -13.02 12.39 5.96
C TYR A 108 -14.22 13.33 6.14
N ILE A 109 -15.36 13.02 5.52
CA ILE A 109 -16.59 13.83 5.61
C ILE A 109 -17.18 13.81 7.03
N CYS A 110 -17.16 12.66 7.69
CA CYS A 110 -17.80 12.50 9.00
C CYS A 110 -16.92 12.93 10.18
N PHE A 111 -15.60 13.08 9.97
CA PHE A 111 -14.66 13.40 11.05
C PHE A 111 -15.04 14.71 11.78
N PRO A 112 -15.26 14.70 13.10
CA PRO A 112 -15.86 15.81 13.84
C PRO A 112 -14.89 16.91 14.28
N LEU A 113 -13.57 16.69 14.17
CA LEU A 113 -12.55 17.72 14.46
C LEU A 113 -12.04 18.35 13.17
N ALA A 114 -11.18 19.36 13.32
CA ALA A 114 -10.45 19.98 12.23
C ALA A 114 -9.74 18.92 11.38
N LYS A 115 -9.83 19.04 10.05
CA LYS A 115 -9.29 18.04 9.11
C LYS A 115 -7.76 17.95 9.16
N SER A 116 -7.08 18.96 9.69
CA SER A 116 -5.65 18.94 9.98
C SER A 116 -5.26 18.00 11.13
N CYS A 117 -6.19 17.63 12.00
CA CYS A 117 -5.93 16.71 13.12
C CYS A 117 -6.01 15.23 12.73
N ILE A 118 -6.24 14.92 11.44
CA ILE A 118 -6.36 13.53 10.98
C ILE A 118 -4.95 12.91 10.95
N GLU A 119 -4.71 12.00 11.88
CA GLU A 119 -3.49 11.19 11.94
C GLU A 119 -3.42 10.19 10.78
N ASP A 120 -2.21 9.91 10.30
CA ASP A 120 -1.92 8.95 9.20
C ASP A 120 -2.53 7.56 9.47
N ASN A 121 -2.50 7.12 10.72
CA ASN A 121 -3.14 5.90 11.15
C ASN A 121 -4.56 6.20 11.63
N LEU A 122 -5.55 5.70 10.88
CA LEU A 122 -6.97 5.81 11.19
C LEU A 122 -7.27 5.57 12.69
N LEU A 123 -6.71 4.51 13.28
CA LEU A 123 -7.01 4.10 14.65
C LEU A 123 -6.34 4.97 15.72
N ASN A 124 -5.41 5.86 15.35
CA ASN A 124 -4.82 6.83 16.28
C ASN A 124 -5.75 8.04 16.52
N ASN A 125 -6.71 8.27 15.62
CA ASN A 125 -7.72 9.32 15.77
C ASN A 125 -8.80 9.00 16.82
N PHE A 126 -8.77 7.79 17.39
CA PHE A 126 -9.76 7.32 18.35
C PHE A 126 -9.14 7.12 19.73
N GLN A 127 -9.95 7.35 20.77
CA GLN A 127 -9.53 7.16 22.15
C GLN A 127 -9.25 5.69 22.45
N SER A 128 -8.15 5.41 23.15
CA SER A 128 -7.69 4.04 23.40
C SER A 128 -8.62 3.18 24.28
N TRP A 129 -9.56 3.80 25.00
CA TRP A 129 -10.53 3.08 25.83
C TRP A 129 -11.78 2.63 25.07
N ASP A 130 -11.98 3.08 23.83
CA ASP A 130 -13.12 2.66 23.01
C ASP A 130 -13.00 1.16 22.68
N PRO A 131 -13.96 0.31 23.10
CA PRO A 131 -13.86 -1.13 22.93
C PRO A 131 -13.77 -1.53 21.45
N MET A 132 -14.42 -0.77 20.55
CA MET A 132 -14.40 -1.04 19.12
C MET A 132 -13.00 -0.80 18.52
N THR A 133 -12.35 0.29 18.90
CA THR A 133 -10.95 0.57 18.52
C THR A 133 -9.99 -0.46 19.10
N ALA A 134 -10.18 -0.89 20.35
CA ALA A 134 -9.34 -1.91 20.97
C ALA A 134 -9.43 -3.24 20.20
N VAL A 135 -10.63 -3.68 19.85
CA VAL A 135 -10.85 -4.90 19.05
C VAL A 135 -10.24 -4.75 17.65
N ALA A 136 -10.37 -3.58 16.99
CA ALA A 136 -9.71 -3.31 15.71
C ALA A 136 -8.20 -3.51 15.78
N ARG A 137 -7.56 -2.96 16.82
CA ARG A 137 -6.11 -3.07 17.05
C ARG A 137 -5.69 -4.52 17.29
N VAL A 138 -6.49 -5.31 18.01
CA VAL A 138 -6.22 -6.74 18.24
C VAL A 138 -6.30 -7.54 16.94
N PHE A 139 -7.32 -7.33 16.10
CA PHE A 139 -7.42 -8.00 14.80
C PHE A 139 -6.25 -7.65 13.88
N LEU A 140 -5.89 -6.36 13.79
CA LEU A 140 -4.72 -5.91 13.03
C LEU A 140 -3.41 -6.49 13.58
N PHE A 141 -3.27 -6.59 14.89
CA PHE A 141 -2.09 -7.19 15.51
C PHE A 141 -1.94 -8.66 15.10
N PHE A 142 -3.00 -9.45 15.19
CA PHE A 142 -2.96 -10.85 14.75
C PHE A 142 -2.68 -10.98 13.25
N GLN A 143 -3.24 -10.09 12.42
CA GLN A 143 -2.95 -10.04 11.00
C GLN A 143 -1.47 -9.72 10.73
N LEU A 144 -0.88 -8.72 11.41
CA LEU A 144 0.50 -8.33 11.18
C LEU A 144 1.49 -9.39 11.66
N VAL A 145 1.21 -10.06 12.79
CA VAL A 145 2.04 -11.16 13.31
C VAL A 145 2.10 -12.33 12.33
N THR A 146 1.03 -12.63 11.59
CA THR A 146 1.01 -13.70 10.61
C THR A 146 1.64 -13.30 9.27
N VAL A 147 1.44 -12.05 8.83
CA VAL A 147 1.96 -11.54 7.55
C VAL A 147 3.45 -11.24 7.61
N TYR A 148 3.97 -10.74 8.74
CA TYR A 148 5.38 -10.33 8.85
C TYR A 148 6.38 -11.45 8.52
N PRO A 149 6.27 -12.68 9.07
CA PRO A 149 7.18 -13.78 8.73
C PRO A 149 7.15 -14.16 7.24
N LEU A 150 5.97 -14.09 6.59
CA LEU A 150 5.82 -14.36 5.16
C LEU A 150 6.59 -13.33 4.33
N LEU A 151 6.48 -12.04 4.67
CA LEU A 151 7.20 -10.96 3.98
C LEU A 151 8.72 -11.11 4.15
N THR A 152 9.19 -11.35 5.38
CA THR A 152 10.63 -11.56 5.65
C THR A 152 11.15 -12.79 4.89
N TYR A 153 10.37 -13.87 4.82
CA TYR A 153 10.73 -15.05 4.03
C TYR A 153 10.86 -14.73 2.54
N MET A 154 9.90 -14.00 1.96
CA MET A 154 9.94 -13.59 0.55
C MET A 154 11.15 -12.71 0.24
N LEU A 155 11.41 -11.70 1.09
CA LEU A 155 12.58 -10.84 0.96
C LEU A 155 13.88 -11.63 1.03
N ARG A 156 13.99 -12.56 1.99
CA ARG A 156 15.14 -13.46 2.13
C ARG A 156 15.40 -14.25 0.86
N VAL A 157 14.37 -14.88 0.29
CA VAL A 157 14.48 -15.68 -0.93
C VAL A 157 14.93 -14.82 -2.10
N GLN A 158 14.34 -13.63 -2.28
CA GLN A 158 14.71 -12.71 -3.35
C GLN A 158 16.16 -12.23 -3.22
N MET A 159 16.58 -11.83 -2.02
CA MET A 159 17.95 -11.36 -1.75
C MET A 159 18.99 -12.45 -2.01
N PHE A 160 18.82 -13.66 -1.48
CA PHE A 160 19.81 -14.72 -1.66
C PHE A 160 19.84 -15.30 -3.07
N THR A 161 18.68 -15.39 -3.74
CA THR A 161 18.64 -15.84 -5.14
C THR A 161 19.34 -14.87 -6.08
N THR A 162 19.23 -13.56 -5.82
CA THR A 162 19.87 -12.53 -6.65
C THR A 162 21.36 -12.37 -6.35
N LEU A 163 21.77 -12.35 -5.08
CA LEU A 163 23.17 -12.16 -4.68
C LEU A 163 24.02 -13.43 -4.80
N LEU A 164 23.54 -14.55 -4.25
CA LEU A 164 24.32 -15.78 -4.07
C LEU A 164 23.88 -16.91 -5.00
N ARG A 165 22.88 -16.68 -5.88
CA ARG A 165 22.28 -17.69 -6.78
C ARG A 165 21.88 -19.01 -6.10
N SER A 166 21.72 -18.98 -4.78
CA SER A 166 21.34 -20.11 -3.94
C SER A 166 20.21 -19.66 -3.03
N THR A 167 19.19 -20.50 -2.89
CA THR A 167 18.02 -20.25 -2.03
C THR A 167 18.36 -20.32 -0.54
N TYR A 168 19.47 -20.98 -0.18
CA TYR A 168 19.92 -21.08 1.21
C TYR A 168 21.45 -21.17 1.27
N PRO A 169 22.15 -20.04 1.45
CA PRO A 169 23.61 -20.01 1.49
C PRO A 169 24.22 -20.47 2.82
N GLY A 170 23.41 -20.65 3.87
CA GLY A 170 23.84 -21.15 5.19
C GLY A 170 23.23 -20.39 6.38
N PHE A 171 23.31 -20.98 7.56
CA PHE A 171 22.67 -20.46 8.79
C PHE A 171 23.15 -19.04 9.15
N TYR A 172 24.46 -18.79 9.13
CA TYR A 172 25.04 -17.49 9.51
C TYR A 172 24.56 -16.34 8.61
N HIS A 173 24.48 -16.55 7.30
CA HIS A 173 23.99 -15.55 6.35
C HIS A 173 22.51 -15.20 6.61
N VAL A 174 21.69 -16.22 6.88
CA VAL A 174 20.27 -16.04 7.19
C VAL A 174 20.07 -15.31 8.51
N LEU A 175 20.83 -15.69 9.55
CA LEU A 175 20.78 -15.03 10.85
C LEU A 175 21.17 -13.56 10.74
N LEU A 176 22.28 -13.26 10.05
CA LEU A 176 22.74 -11.89 9.83
C LEU A 176 21.68 -11.04 9.13
N LEU A 177 21.05 -11.55 8.08
CA LEU A 177 20.00 -10.83 7.35
C LEU A 177 18.78 -10.56 8.24
N ASN A 178 18.28 -11.56 8.96
CA ASN A 178 17.12 -11.40 9.84
C ASN A 178 17.42 -10.40 10.97
N THR A 179 18.60 -10.48 11.59
CA THR A 179 19.03 -9.52 12.62
C THR A 179 19.12 -8.11 12.04
N ALA A 180 19.69 -7.94 10.84
CA ALA A 180 19.75 -6.64 10.19
C ALA A 180 18.35 -6.06 9.90
N ILE A 181 17.41 -6.88 9.41
CA ILE A 181 16.03 -6.47 9.16
C ILE A 181 15.36 -6.00 10.46
N ILE A 182 15.47 -6.78 11.54
CA ILE A 182 14.86 -6.41 12.83
C ILE A 182 15.47 -5.11 13.35
N ILE A 183 16.80 -4.93 13.27
CA ILE A 183 17.47 -3.70 13.67
C ILE A 183 16.91 -2.51 12.89
N VAL A 184 16.81 -2.60 11.56
CA VAL A 184 16.25 -1.54 10.73
C VAL A 184 14.80 -1.24 11.13
N CYS A 185 13.96 -2.26 11.31
CA CYS A 185 12.57 -2.07 11.74
C CYS A 185 12.47 -1.34 13.11
N VAL A 186 13.30 -1.72 14.08
CA VAL A 186 13.32 -1.11 15.42
C VAL A 186 13.84 0.34 15.36
N MET A 187 14.85 0.61 14.54
CA MET A 187 15.36 1.97 14.33
C MET A 187 14.28 2.88 13.74
N PHE A 188 13.55 2.43 12.73
CA PHE A 188 12.43 3.20 12.17
C PHE A 188 11.32 3.42 13.21
N ALA A 189 10.99 2.41 14.01
CA ALA A 189 9.96 2.54 15.05
C ALA A 189 10.32 3.58 16.14
N ILE A 190 11.61 3.73 16.46
CA ILE A 190 12.07 4.69 17.48
C ILE A 190 12.27 6.09 16.90
N PHE A 191 12.94 6.20 15.75
CA PHE A 191 13.39 7.48 15.21
C PHE A 191 12.43 8.14 14.22
N LEU A 192 11.54 7.37 13.58
CA LEU A 192 10.59 7.89 12.58
C LEU A 192 9.21 7.23 12.75
N PRO A 193 8.46 7.54 13.83
CA PRO A 193 7.14 6.95 14.09
C PRO A 193 6.00 7.50 13.19
N HIS A 194 6.33 8.17 12.09
CA HIS A 194 5.36 8.72 11.13
C HIS A 194 5.17 7.76 9.96
N ILE A 195 4.10 6.96 10.05
CA ILE A 195 3.81 5.87 9.10
C ILE A 195 3.54 6.43 7.69
N GLY A 196 2.86 7.57 7.56
CA GLY A 196 2.54 8.16 6.26
C GLY A 196 3.77 8.61 5.49
N THR A 197 4.80 9.14 6.18
CA THR A 197 6.08 9.51 5.56
C THR A 197 6.81 8.27 5.02
N ILE A 198 6.85 7.18 5.79
CA ILE A 198 7.47 5.92 5.33
C ILE A 198 6.72 5.38 4.10
N ILE A 199 5.38 5.33 4.16
CA ILE A 199 4.55 4.79 3.08
C ILE A 199 4.68 5.64 1.81
N ARG A 200 4.65 6.98 1.90
CA ARG A 200 4.70 7.83 0.69
C ARG A 200 6.04 7.71 -0.04
N PHE A 201 7.16 7.70 0.68
CA PHE A 201 8.49 7.59 0.08
C PHE A 201 8.76 6.19 -0.47
N THR A 202 8.44 5.15 0.32
CA THR A 202 8.60 3.77 -0.15
C THR A 202 7.71 3.49 -1.36
N GLY A 203 6.45 3.94 -1.32
CA GLY A 203 5.49 3.83 -2.42
C GLY A 203 5.92 4.58 -3.68
N ALA A 204 6.39 5.82 -3.55
CA ALA A 204 6.87 6.59 -4.69
C ALA A 204 8.12 5.96 -5.32
N LEU A 205 9.07 5.47 -4.51
CA LEU A 205 10.29 4.81 -4.99
C LEU A 205 10.00 3.46 -5.65
N SER A 206 9.26 2.58 -4.97
CA SER A 206 8.90 1.27 -5.53
C SER A 206 7.97 1.42 -6.73
N GLY A 207 7.07 2.41 -6.69
CA GLY A 207 6.18 2.78 -7.79
C GLY A 207 6.96 3.20 -9.03
N LEU A 208 7.93 4.10 -8.88
CA LEU A 208 8.81 4.50 -9.97
C LEU A 208 9.43 3.28 -10.65
N VAL A 209 10.11 2.42 -9.88
CA VAL A 209 10.86 1.28 -10.44
C VAL A 209 9.93 0.23 -11.03
N TYR A 210 8.98 -0.30 -10.25
CA TYR A 210 8.22 -1.50 -10.60
C TYR A 210 6.89 -1.23 -11.31
N VAL A 211 6.26 -0.07 -11.07
CA VAL A 211 4.95 0.25 -11.64
C VAL A 211 5.12 1.06 -12.93
N PHE A 212 5.95 2.10 -12.92
CA PHE A 212 6.07 3.02 -14.04
C PHE A 212 7.21 2.66 -15.00
N THR A 213 8.41 2.41 -14.50
CA THR A 213 9.62 2.24 -15.33
C THR A 213 9.72 0.84 -15.93
N LEU A 214 9.71 -0.21 -15.11
CA LEU A 214 9.98 -1.57 -15.57
C LEU A 214 8.99 -2.04 -16.65
N PRO A 215 7.65 -1.96 -16.47
CA PRO A 215 6.69 -2.41 -17.48
C PRO A 215 6.80 -1.62 -18.78
N SER A 216 6.98 -0.29 -18.68
CA SER A 216 7.11 0.61 -19.84
C SER A 216 8.36 0.29 -20.66
N LEU A 217 9.50 0.12 -20.01
CA LEU A 217 10.75 -0.26 -20.70
C LEU A 217 10.65 -1.65 -21.33
N LEU A 218 10.03 -2.60 -20.64
CA LEU A 218 9.85 -3.96 -21.15
C LEU A 218 8.95 -3.97 -22.40
N HIS A 219 7.89 -3.17 -22.39
CA HIS A 219 7.00 -3.01 -23.54
C HIS A 219 7.73 -2.38 -24.74
N LEU A 220 8.47 -1.28 -24.51
CA LEU A 220 9.24 -0.61 -25.56
C LEU A 220 10.35 -1.50 -26.14
N ALA A 221 11.06 -2.25 -25.29
CA ALA A 221 12.07 -3.20 -25.72
C ALA A 221 11.47 -4.34 -26.55
N SER A 222 10.28 -4.83 -26.17
CA SER A 222 9.55 -5.85 -26.93
C SER A 222 9.10 -5.33 -28.30
N GLN A 223 8.52 -4.13 -28.37
CA GLN A 223 8.12 -3.51 -29.64
C GLN A 223 9.32 -3.26 -30.57
N ARG A 224 10.48 -2.87 -30.00
CA ARG A 224 11.72 -2.69 -30.76
C ARG A 224 12.19 -3.99 -31.42
N LYS A 225 12.12 -5.12 -30.69
CA LYS A 225 12.45 -6.44 -31.24
C LYS A 225 11.49 -6.89 -32.34
N LEU A 226 10.22 -6.49 -32.24
CA LEU A 226 9.19 -6.84 -33.24
C LEU A 226 9.18 -5.88 -34.45
N GLY A 227 10.03 -4.85 -34.49
CA GLY A 227 10.07 -3.86 -35.58
C GLY A 227 8.82 -2.97 -35.67
N LYS A 228 7.91 -3.04 -34.71
CA LYS A 228 6.62 -2.31 -34.69
C LYS A 228 6.70 -1.07 -33.79
N GLN A 229 7.71 -0.22 -34.00
CA GLN A 229 7.86 0.99 -33.21
C GLN A 229 6.97 2.12 -33.74
N SER A 230 5.90 2.42 -33.00
CA SER A 230 5.13 3.65 -33.21
C SER A 230 5.72 4.77 -32.35
N TRP A 231 5.97 5.93 -32.96
CA TRP A 231 6.45 7.12 -32.24
C TRP A 231 5.50 7.52 -31.10
N LEU A 232 4.19 7.38 -31.31
CA LEU A 232 3.18 7.67 -30.29
C LEU A 232 3.30 6.74 -29.08
N SER A 233 3.57 5.46 -29.31
CA SER A 233 3.81 4.47 -28.25
C SER A 233 5.01 4.87 -27.40
N ILE A 234 6.12 5.28 -28.05
CA ILE A 234 7.33 5.73 -27.36
C ILE A 234 7.04 6.96 -26.49
N LEU A 235 6.35 7.96 -27.04
CA LEU A 235 6.01 9.18 -26.33
C LEU A 235 5.15 8.90 -25.08
N LEU A 236 4.10 8.08 -25.22
CA LEU A 236 3.20 7.74 -24.11
C LEU A 236 3.93 6.99 -22.99
N HIS A 237 4.74 5.99 -23.31
CA HIS A 237 5.46 5.22 -22.31
C HIS A 237 6.56 6.02 -21.62
N LEU A 238 7.24 6.93 -22.35
CA LEU A 238 8.18 7.86 -21.73
C LEU A 238 7.48 8.86 -20.80
N ALA A 239 6.30 9.35 -21.18
CA ALA A 239 5.51 10.23 -20.32
C ALA A 239 5.14 9.54 -18.99
N ILE A 240 4.78 8.25 -19.00
CA ILE A 240 4.52 7.47 -17.78
C ILE A 240 5.73 7.44 -16.86
N ILE A 241 6.94 7.24 -17.41
CA ILE A 241 8.19 7.23 -16.62
C ILE A 241 8.46 8.61 -16.01
N ILE A 242 8.26 9.69 -16.79
CA ILE A 242 8.43 11.06 -16.33
C ILE A 242 7.43 11.37 -15.21
N ILE A 243 6.17 10.95 -15.32
CA ILE A 243 5.16 11.10 -14.27
C ILE A 243 5.59 10.36 -13.00
N GLY A 244 6.10 9.13 -13.12
CA GLY A 244 6.64 8.38 -11.98
C GLY A 244 7.81 9.10 -11.31
N GLY A 245 8.74 9.66 -12.10
CA GLY A 245 9.87 10.44 -11.59
C GLY A 245 9.41 11.74 -10.91
N GLY A 246 8.44 12.42 -11.52
CA GLY A 246 7.77 13.59 -10.95
C GLY A 246 7.09 13.29 -9.63
N ASN A 247 6.43 12.13 -9.50
CA ASN A 247 5.79 11.70 -8.24
C ASN A 247 6.82 11.54 -7.11
N LEU A 248 7.99 10.95 -7.38
CA LEU A 248 9.07 10.82 -6.41
C LEU A 248 9.68 12.17 -6.03
N LEU A 249 9.96 13.02 -7.02
CA LEU A 249 10.50 14.37 -6.77
C LEU A 249 9.52 15.22 -5.96
N ALA A 250 8.22 15.13 -6.27
CA ALA A 250 7.19 15.87 -5.57
C ALA A 250 7.10 15.51 -4.07
N GLN A 251 7.48 14.30 -3.65
CA GLN A 251 7.50 13.93 -2.23
C GLN A 251 8.44 14.82 -1.40
N PHE A 252 9.55 15.29 -1.98
CA PHE A 252 10.50 16.17 -1.29
C PHE A 252 9.97 17.59 -1.08
N PHE A 253 8.95 18.00 -1.85
CA PHE A 253 8.34 19.32 -1.75
C PHE A 253 7.08 19.33 -0.87
N VAL A 254 6.65 18.17 -0.37
CA VAL A 254 5.58 18.11 0.63
C VAL A 254 6.16 18.61 1.95
N GLN A 255 5.70 19.78 2.39
CA GLN A 255 5.96 20.25 3.75
C GLN A 255 5.08 19.43 4.69
N ASP A 256 5.70 18.60 5.53
CA ASP A 256 5.04 18.05 6.71
C ASP A 256 4.80 19.23 7.66
N LEU A 257 3.54 19.68 7.74
CA LEU A 257 3.12 20.78 8.62
C LEU A 257 2.75 20.23 10.01
#